data_AF-A0AAE0THV1-F1
#
_entry.id   AF-A0AAE0THV1-F1
#
_cell.length_a   1.000
_cell.length_b   1.000
_cell.length_c   1.000
_cell.angle_alpha   90.00
_cell.angle_beta   90.00
_cell.angle_gamma   90.00
#
_symmetry.space_group_name_H-M   'P 1'
#
loop_
_entity.id
_entity.type
_entity.pdbx_description
1 polymer ?
#
loop_
_entity_poly.entity_id
_entity_poly.type
_entity_poly.pdbx_seq_one_letter_code
_entity_poly.pdbx_strand_id
1 'polypeptide(L)'
;MLFKVCWILVACVSKSILTDSSAASDDNTCSTVQNKCASRVGCGMALHNFFIGCHSVIYGETDICTVQCQRALISLLSTEDKVGLAFMNCECDNNEFCNTRKQRVQICTKDVLDAMESVNYSTTVVSCTLAQWICEADTSCYTALRYYVSHCGQLIDGHVCTSRCNNSLDILYRQDKATQLISCTCDGSEDYDCIKLRRNTERLCFNRDVPYHSINDDDRNGARSLAMFVWSVSLEYLVLFALGLVIIRTLS
;
A
#
# COMPACT_ATOMS: atom_id res chain seq x y z
N MET A 1 -52.15 15.76 57.83
CA MET A 1 -52.53 14.33 57.86
C MET A 1 -53.12 14.00 56.49
N LEU A 2 -52.60 12.97 55.80
CA LEU A 2 -53.28 11.68 55.52
C LEU A 2 -54.57 11.86 54.69
N PHE A 3 -54.76 11.24 53.52
CA PHE A 3 -54.18 10.01 52.91
C PHE A 3 -53.51 10.37 51.56
N LYS A 4 -52.52 9.70 50.95
CA LYS A 4 -51.86 8.38 51.03
C LYS A 4 -52.61 7.15 50.44
N VAL A 5 -52.24 6.82 49.19
CA VAL A 5 -52.08 5.47 48.58
C VAL A 5 -53.34 4.63 48.30
N CYS A 6 -53.45 4.09 47.07
CA CYS A 6 -53.78 2.67 46.79
C CYS A 6 -53.80 2.29 45.28
N TRP A 7 -52.92 1.35 44.88
CA TRP A 7 -52.93 0.39 43.74
C TRP A 7 -53.14 0.92 42.28
N ILE A 8 -52.44 0.52 41.20
CA ILE A 8 -51.72 -0.71 40.74
C ILE A 8 -52.57 -1.60 39.80
N LEU A 9 -52.24 -1.56 38.49
CA LEU A 9 -52.70 -2.43 37.36
C LEU A 9 -54.21 -2.30 37.04
N VAL A 10 -54.79 -2.70 35.89
CA VAL A 10 -54.44 -3.58 34.74
C VAL A 10 -55.08 -2.95 33.47
N ALA A 11 -54.62 -3.02 32.20
CA ALA A 11 -53.32 -3.25 31.53
C ALA A 11 -53.55 -2.98 29.99
N CYS A 12 -53.08 -3.88 29.09
CA CYS A 12 -53.47 -4.01 27.68
C CYS A 12 -53.00 -2.97 26.63
N VAL A 13 -51.71 -2.98 26.29
CA VAL A 13 -51.25 -2.90 24.88
C VAL A 13 -50.40 -4.14 24.60
N SER A 14 -50.63 -4.81 23.48
CA SER A 14 -50.12 -6.15 23.18
C SER A 14 -48.79 -6.16 22.40
N LYS A 15 -48.09 -7.31 22.47
CA LYS A 15 -46.79 -7.55 21.83
C LYS A 15 -46.83 -7.41 20.29
N SER A 16 -45.80 -6.78 19.74
CA SER A 16 -44.98 -7.25 18.60
C SER A 16 -43.65 -6.49 18.71
N ILE A 17 -42.54 -7.12 19.10
CA ILE A 17 -41.70 -7.99 18.27
C ILE A 17 -41.30 -7.31 16.95
N LEU A 18 -40.26 -6.48 17.01
CA LEU A 18 -39.12 -6.51 16.09
C LEU A 18 -37.89 -5.95 16.82
N THR A 19 -37.28 -6.76 17.70
CA THR A 19 -35.86 -6.59 18.02
C THR A 19 -35.06 -7.17 16.86
N ASP A 20 -34.79 -6.36 15.84
CA ASP A 20 -33.86 -6.77 14.78
C ASP A 20 -32.49 -7.00 15.43
N SER A 21 -32.00 -8.22 15.31
CA SER A 21 -30.72 -8.67 15.86
C SER A 21 -29.94 -9.41 14.77
N SER A 22 -30.01 -8.88 13.55
CA SER A 22 -29.43 -9.45 12.33
C SER A 22 -28.80 -8.43 11.37
N ALA A 23 -28.93 -7.12 11.62
CA ALA A 23 -28.37 -6.06 10.78
C ALA A 23 -26.83 -5.89 10.87
N ALA A 24 -26.07 -6.99 10.86
CA ALA A 24 -24.60 -7.01 11.00
C ALA A 24 -23.95 -8.22 10.30
N SER A 25 -23.81 -8.16 8.97
CA SER A 25 -22.86 -8.99 8.17
C SER A 25 -22.93 -8.68 6.66
N ASP A 26 -24.13 -8.47 6.13
CA ASP A 26 -24.44 -8.53 4.68
C ASP A 26 -23.61 -7.58 3.79
N ASP A 27 -23.14 -6.45 4.36
CA ASP A 27 -22.32 -5.45 3.68
C ASP A 27 -20.89 -5.93 3.35
N ASN A 28 -20.39 -6.92 4.10
CA ASN A 28 -19.03 -7.50 4.05
C ASN A 28 -18.96 -8.87 3.36
N THR A 29 -20.09 -9.47 2.96
CA THR A 29 -20.09 -10.77 2.26
C THR A 29 -19.38 -10.64 0.91
N CYS A 30 -18.65 -11.68 0.50
CA CYS A 30 -17.87 -11.63 -0.73
C CYS A 30 -18.73 -11.39 -1.97
N SER A 31 -19.97 -11.86 -1.99
CA SER A 31 -20.94 -11.57 -3.05
C SER A 31 -21.23 -10.07 -3.14
N THR A 32 -21.54 -9.42 -2.01
CA THR A 32 -21.80 -7.98 -1.94
C THR A 32 -20.57 -7.16 -2.33
N VAL A 33 -19.38 -7.49 -1.81
CA VAL A 33 -18.15 -6.74 -2.10
C VAL A 33 -17.67 -6.95 -3.54
N GLN A 34 -17.82 -8.16 -4.10
CA GLN A 34 -17.50 -8.43 -5.51
C GLN A 34 -18.38 -7.58 -6.44
N ASN A 35 -19.68 -7.43 -6.14
CA ASN A 35 -20.60 -6.58 -6.91
C ASN A 35 -20.28 -5.08 -6.76
N LYS A 36 -19.91 -4.63 -5.55
CA LYS A 36 -19.43 -3.26 -5.29
C LYS A 36 -18.14 -2.92 -6.06
N CYS A 37 -17.28 -3.91 -6.30
CA CYS A 37 -16.08 -3.75 -7.12
C CYS A 37 -16.41 -3.77 -8.63
N ALA A 38 -17.17 -4.78 -9.09
CA ALA A 38 -17.52 -4.97 -10.50
C ALA A 38 -18.32 -3.81 -11.12
N SER A 39 -19.08 -3.07 -10.31
CA SER A 39 -19.83 -1.88 -10.74
C SER A 39 -18.97 -0.62 -10.94
N ARG A 40 -17.68 -0.65 -10.59
CA ARG A 40 -16.73 0.47 -10.76
C ARG A 40 -15.75 0.13 -11.86
N VAL A 41 -15.49 1.06 -12.80
CA VAL A 41 -14.68 0.77 -13.99
C VAL A 41 -13.27 0.26 -13.64
N GLY A 42 -12.54 0.94 -12.76
CA GLY A 42 -11.20 0.52 -12.33
C GLY A 42 -11.20 -0.81 -11.58
N CYS A 43 -11.98 -0.91 -10.48
CA CYS A 43 -12.05 -2.12 -9.66
C CYS A 43 -12.56 -3.33 -10.45
N GLY A 44 -13.59 -3.17 -11.29
CA GLY A 44 -14.15 -4.23 -12.13
C GLY A 44 -13.17 -4.77 -13.18
N MET A 45 -12.37 -3.91 -13.82
CA MET A 45 -11.28 -4.36 -14.70
C MET A 45 -10.20 -5.13 -13.93
N ALA A 46 -9.78 -4.61 -12.76
CA ALA A 46 -8.79 -5.28 -11.93
C ALA A 46 -9.28 -6.63 -11.37
N LEU A 47 -10.55 -6.72 -11.00
CA LEU A 47 -11.24 -7.95 -10.57
C LEU A 47 -11.33 -8.99 -11.69
N HIS A 48 -11.62 -8.55 -12.92
CA HIS A 48 -11.60 -9.41 -14.10
C HIS A 48 -10.19 -9.93 -14.38
N ASN A 49 -9.19 -9.05 -14.33
CA ASN A 49 -7.77 -9.41 -14.47
C ASN A 49 -7.33 -10.39 -13.37
N PHE A 50 -7.81 -10.24 -12.13
CA PHE A 50 -7.56 -11.19 -11.04
C PHE A 50 -8.07 -12.61 -11.37
N PHE A 51 -9.31 -12.77 -11.81
CA PHE A 51 -9.85 -14.09 -12.17
C PHE A 51 -9.14 -14.75 -13.36
N ILE A 52 -8.54 -13.97 -14.27
CA ILE A 52 -7.74 -14.48 -15.39
C ILE A 52 -6.30 -14.77 -14.95
N GLY A 53 -5.58 -13.79 -14.40
CA GLY A 53 -4.16 -13.91 -14.04
C GLY A 53 -3.89 -14.92 -12.92
N CYS A 54 -4.85 -15.10 -12.01
CA CYS A 54 -4.79 -16.12 -10.96
C CYS A 54 -5.51 -17.42 -11.30
N HIS A 55 -5.98 -17.65 -12.55
CA HIS A 55 -6.79 -18.82 -12.90
C HIS A 55 -6.20 -20.15 -12.39
N SER A 56 -4.93 -20.41 -12.73
CA SER A 56 -4.23 -21.65 -12.36
C SER A 56 -4.07 -21.82 -10.84
N VAL A 57 -3.90 -20.73 -10.10
CA VAL A 57 -3.84 -20.73 -8.63
C VAL A 57 -5.23 -20.97 -8.04
N ILE A 58 -6.27 -20.30 -8.55
CA ILE A 58 -7.65 -20.41 -8.07
C ILE A 58 -8.19 -21.83 -8.26
N TYR A 59 -7.98 -22.42 -9.44
CA TYR A 59 -8.47 -23.76 -9.76
C TYR A 59 -7.57 -24.90 -9.26
N GLY A 60 -6.34 -24.60 -8.83
CA GLY A 60 -5.42 -25.57 -8.21
C GLY A 60 -4.63 -26.36 -9.24
N GLU A 61 -4.31 -25.75 -10.38
CA GLU A 61 -3.40 -26.26 -11.40
C GLU A 61 -1.92 -26.05 -11.00
N THR A 62 -1.66 -25.14 -10.05
CA THR A 62 -0.32 -24.87 -9.51
C THR A 62 -0.39 -24.40 -8.05
N ASP A 63 0.53 -24.90 -7.23
CA ASP A 63 0.80 -24.45 -5.85
C ASP A 63 1.96 -23.42 -5.81
N ILE A 64 2.22 -22.72 -6.91
CA ILE A 64 3.23 -21.66 -7.02
C ILE A 64 2.54 -20.38 -7.49
N CYS A 65 2.81 -19.26 -6.80
CA CYS A 65 2.30 -17.96 -7.21
C CYS A 65 2.88 -17.54 -8.57
N THR A 66 2.02 -17.32 -9.57
CA THR A 66 2.47 -16.91 -10.91
C THR A 66 2.66 -15.39 -10.99
N VAL A 67 3.62 -14.95 -11.81
CA VAL A 67 3.83 -13.51 -12.12
C VAL A 67 2.54 -12.82 -12.60
N GLN A 68 1.70 -13.52 -13.35
CA GLN A 68 0.41 -13.00 -13.81
C GLN A 68 -0.57 -12.80 -12.65
N CYS A 69 -0.60 -13.72 -11.68
CA CYS A 69 -1.41 -13.58 -10.47
C CYS A 69 -0.90 -12.47 -9.55
N GLN A 70 0.42 -12.32 -9.38
CA GLN A 70 1.03 -11.22 -8.63
C GLN A 70 0.63 -9.86 -9.23
N ARG A 71 0.86 -9.65 -10.54
CA ARG A 71 0.47 -8.42 -11.25
C ARG A 71 -1.03 -8.13 -11.12
N ALA A 72 -1.87 -9.15 -11.27
CA ALA A 72 -3.33 -8.99 -11.18
C ALA A 72 -3.81 -8.67 -9.75
N LEU A 73 -3.18 -9.26 -8.72
CA LEU A 73 -3.43 -8.91 -7.32
C LEU A 73 -2.99 -7.48 -7.00
N ILE A 74 -1.81 -7.04 -7.46
CA ILE A 74 -1.34 -5.66 -7.26
C ILE A 74 -2.32 -4.66 -7.89
N SER A 75 -2.80 -4.95 -9.12
CA SER A 75 -3.82 -4.15 -9.79
C SER A 75 -5.13 -4.08 -9.00
N LEU A 76 -5.60 -5.20 -8.45
CA LEU A 76 -6.83 -5.27 -7.64
C LEU A 76 -6.68 -4.59 -6.27
N LEU A 77 -5.52 -4.68 -5.64
CA LEU A 77 -5.25 -4.12 -4.32
C LEU A 77 -4.93 -2.61 -4.37
N SER A 78 -4.53 -2.09 -5.53
CA SER A 78 -4.20 -0.67 -5.74
C SER A 78 -5.41 0.22 -6.07
N THR A 79 -6.63 -0.34 -6.09
CA THR A 79 -7.87 0.43 -6.35
C THR A 79 -8.06 1.56 -5.34
N GLU A 80 -8.22 2.80 -5.81
CA GLU A 80 -8.29 4.05 -5.02
C GLU A 80 -9.22 3.97 -3.79
N ASP A 81 -10.35 3.26 -3.94
CA ASP A 81 -11.42 3.12 -2.96
C ASP A 81 -11.23 1.96 -1.96
N LYS A 82 -10.14 1.20 -2.10
CA LYS A 82 -9.83 -0.04 -1.34
C LYS A 82 -10.89 -1.14 -1.45
N VAL A 83 -11.83 -1.08 -2.40
CA VAL A 83 -12.89 -2.08 -2.56
C VAL A 83 -12.31 -3.43 -3.06
N GLY A 84 -11.23 -3.42 -3.84
CA GLY A 84 -10.51 -4.64 -4.20
C GLY A 84 -9.80 -5.30 -2.99
N LEU A 85 -9.22 -4.49 -2.09
CA LEU A 85 -8.70 -4.97 -0.79
C LEU A 85 -9.82 -5.53 0.10
N ALA A 86 -11.00 -4.91 0.12
CA ALA A 86 -12.16 -5.46 0.81
C ALA A 86 -12.60 -6.81 0.20
N PHE A 87 -12.58 -6.97 -1.13
CA PHE A 87 -12.89 -8.25 -1.79
C PHE A 87 -11.85 -9.36 -1.50
N MET A 88 -10.60 -9.02 -1.20
CA MET A 88 -9.63 -10.02 -0.73
C MET A 88 -9.86 -10.45 0.72
N ASN A 89 -10.51 -9.61 1.54
CA ASN A 89 -10.72 -9.86 2.97
C ASN A 89 -12.13 -10.35 3.34
N CYS A 90 -13.14 -10.08 2.51
CA CYS A 90 -14.57 -10.38 2.70
C CYS A 90 -14.93 -11.77 3.25
N GLU A 91 -16.12 -11.88 3.84
CA GLU A 91 -16.65 -13.13 4.40
C GLU A 91 -17.26 -14.01 3.30
N CYS A 92 -16.89 -15.29 3.25
CA CYS A 92 -17.32 -16.22 2.20
C CYS A 92 -18.60 -16.99 2.53
N ASP A 93 -19.14 -16.84 3.75
CA ASP A 93 -20.24 -17.66 4.26
C ASP A 93 -19.99 -19.17 4.01
N ASN A 94 -21.05 -19.91 3.67
CA ASN A 94 -21.00 -21.32 3.30
C ASN A 94 -20.55 -21.57 1.84
N ASN A 95 -19.97 -20.59 1.14
CA ASN A 95 -19.52 -20.76 -0.25
C ASN A 95 -18.15 -21.45 -0.29
N GLU A 96 -18.14 -22.77 -0.54
CA GLU A 96 -16.91 -23.57 -0.61
C GLU A 96 -15.89 -23.01 -1.62
N PHE A 97 -16.31 -22.72 -2.85
CA PHE A 97 -15.43 -22.16 -3.88
C PHE A 97 -14.78 -20.82 -3.46
N CYS A 98 -15.53 -19.96 -2.76
CA CYS A 98 -14.99 -18.71 -2.21
C CYS A 98 -13.89 -18.99 -1.16
N ASN A 99 -14.14 -19.93 -0.24
CA ASN A 99 -13.19 -20.32 0.78
C ASN A 99 -11.92 -20.97 0.17
N THR A 100 -12.09 -21.93 -0.75
CA THR A 100 -10.98 -22.56 -1.49
C THR A 100 -10.18 -21.54 -2.31
N ARG A 101 -10.84 -20.57 -2.95
CA ARG A 101 -10.20 -19.46 -3.67
C ARG A 101 -9.34 -18.62 -2.73
N LYS A 102 -9.88 -18.17 -1.58
CA LYS A 102 -9.11 -17.39 -0.59
C LYS A 102 -7.91 -18.19 -0.07
N GLN A 103 -8.12 -19.47 0.25
CA GLN A 103 -7.06 -20.37 0.73
C GLN A 103 -5.94 -20.57 -0.30
N ARG A 104 -6.26 -20.84 -1.57
CA ARG A 104 -5.23 -21.07 -2.60
C ARG A 104 -4.47 -19.80 -2.95
N VAL A 105 -5.18 -18.68 -3.10
CA VAL A 105 -4.57 -17.38 -3.44
C VAL A 105 -3.73 -16.81 -2.29
N GLN A 106 -3.85 -17.32 -1.05
CA GLN A 106 -3.06 -16.88 0.10
C GLN A 106 -1.54 -16.91 -0.14
N ILE A 107 -1.05 -17.85 -0.97
CA ILE A 107 0.37 -17.97 -1.34
C ILE A 107 0.87 -16.72 -2.07
N CYS A 108 0.01 -16.07 -2.85
CA CYS A 108 0.30 -14.78 -3.48
C CYS A 108 -0.04 -13.59 -2.57
N THR A 109 -1.14 -13.71 -1.81
CA THR A 109 -1.67 -12.59 -1.01
C THR A 109 -0.68 -12.15 0.06
N LYS A 110 0.08 -13.05 0.69
CA LYS A 110 1.10 -12.66 1.66
C LYS A 110 2.19 -11.79 1.01
N ASP A 111 2.88 -12.32 0.00
CA ASP A 111 4.03 -11.64 -0.62
C ASP A 111 3.62 -10.28 -1.21
N VAL A 112 2.42 -10.20 -1.80
CA VAL A 112 1.88 -8.95 -2.35
C VAL A 112 1.42 -7.97 -1.25
N LEU A 113 0.75 -8.42 -0.19
CA LEU A 113 0.34 -7.50 0.90
C LEU A 113 1.53 -7.01 1.73
N ASP A 114 2.48 -7.87 2.08
CA ASP A 114 3.72 -7.46 2.77
C ASP A 114 4.45 -6.36 1.97
N ALA A 115 4.53 -6.51 0.65
CA ALA A 115 5.14 -5.53 -0.27
C ALA A 115 4.30 -4.26 -0.50
N MET A 116 2.97 -4.33 -0.38
CA MET A 116 2.09 -3.17 -0.54
C MET A 116 1.90 -2.40 0.77
N GLU A 117 1.99 -3.05 1.93
CA GLU A 117 2.04 -2.41 3.24
C GLU A 117 3.38 -1.69 3.46
N SER A 118 4.48 -2.22 2.92
CA SER A 118 5.78 -1.53 2.92
C SER A 118 5.83 -0.29 2.02
N VAL A 119 4.84 -0.05 1.16
CA VAL A 119 4.67 1.24 0.48
C VAL A 119 4.23 2.34 1.47
N ASN A 120 3.49 1.97 2.53
CA ASN A 120 3.11 2.90 3.59
C ASN A 120 4.18 3.02 4.69
N TYR A 121 5.02 1.98 4.88
CA TYR A 121 6.11 1.94 5.84
C TYR A 121 7.42 1.52 5.15
N SER A 122 8.33 2.48 4.96
CA SER A 122 9.63 2.34 4.24
C SER A 122 10.68 1.47 4.96
N THR A 123 10.25 0.40 5.64
CA THR A 123 11.06 -0.54 6.41
C THR A 123 11.31 -1.88 5.72
N THR A 124 10.59 -2.16 4.62
CA THR A 124 10.71 -3.43 3.89
C THR A 124 11.05 -3.15 2.43
N VAL A 125 12.24 -3.59 2.02
CA VAL A 125 12.77 -3.50 0.65
C VAL A 125 12.14 -4.58 -0.22
N VAL A 126 11.74 -4.22 -1.45
CA VAL A 126 11.13 -5.11 -2.45
C VAL A 126 12.01 -5.17 -3.70
N SER A 127 11.75 -6.11 -4.62
CA SER A 127 12.45 -6.12 -5.92
C SER A 127 12.02 -4.96 -6.82
N CYS A 128 12.90 -4.49 -7.71
CA CYS A 128 12.57 -3.35 -8.58
C CYS A 128 11.45 -3.68 -9.57
N THR A 129 11.39 -4.93 -10.04
CA THR A 129 10.24 -5.50 -10.75
C THR A 129 8.91 -5.32 -10.00
N LEU A 130 8.87 -5.63 -8.70
CA LEU A 130 7.66 -5.52 -7.89
C LEU A 130 7.29 -4.05 -7.60
N ALA A 131 8.28 -3.21 -7.31
CA ALA A 131 8.10 -1.76 -7.18
C ALA A 131 7.54 -1.13 -8.47
N GLN A 132 8.00 -1.59 -9.64
CA GLN A 132 7.48 -1.16 -10.93
C GLN A 132 6.00 -1.51 -11.10
N TRP A 133 5.58 -2.75 -10.79
CA TRP A 133 4.16 -3.14 -10.92
C TRP A 133 3.24 -2.36 -9.98
N ILE A 134 3.72 -2.01 -8.78
CA ILE A 134 3.01 -1.14 -7.83
C ILE A 134 2.83 0.28 -8.41
N CYS A 135 3.83 0.80 -9.12
CA CYS A 135 3.73 2.09 -9.81
C CYS A 135 2.89 2.03 -11.10
N GLU A 136 2.97 0.94 -11.86
CA GLU A 136 2.16 0.71 -13.07
C GLU A 136 0.65 0.55 -12.76
N ALA A 137 0.30 0.10 -11.55
CA ALA A 137 -1.08 -0.02 -11.08
C ALA A 137 -1.73 1.33 -10.68
N ASP A 138 -0.94 2.40 -10.52
CA ASP A 138 -1.42 3.75 -10.19
C ASP A 138 -1.32 4.67 -11.42
N THR A 139 -2.40 5.40 -11.73
CA THR A 139 -2.46 6.20 -12.97
C THR A 139 -1.48 7.38 -12.98
N SER A 140 -1.20 7.98 -11.82
CA SER A 140 -0.27 9.10 -11.70
C SER A 140 1.18 8.61 -11.76
N CYS A 141 1.48 7.54 -11.02
CA CYS A 141 2.80 6.92 -10.99
C CYS A 141 3.18 6.33 -12.36
N TYR A 142 2.29 5.58 -13.01
CA TYR A 142 2.49 5.07 -14.37
C TYR A 142 2.75 6.21 -15.38
N THR A 143 2.03 7.32 -15.26
CA THR A 143 2.23 8.49 -16.14
C THR A 143 3.61 9.12 -15.90
N ALA A 144 4.04 9.28 -14.65
CA ALA A 144 5.37 9.79 -14.30
C ALA A 144 6.50 8.84 -14.76
N LEU A 145 6.31 7.53 -14.59
CA LEU A 145 7.25 6.48 -15.00
C LEU A 145 7.43 6.50 -16.53
N ARG A 146 6.34 6.66 -17.30
CA ARG A 146 6.41 6.82 -18.75
C ARG A 146 7.14 8.09 -19.18
N TYR A 147 6.96 9.22 -18.48
CA TYR A 147 7.74 10.43 -18.76
C TYR A 147 9.24 10.18 -18.52
N TYR A 148 9.61 9.59 -17.38
CA TYR A 148 10.98 9.19 -17.06
C TYR A 148 11.60 8.34 -18.17
N VAL A 149 10.99 7.20 -18.53
CA VAL A 149 11.49 6.31 -19.60
C VAL A 149 11.63 7.07 -20.93
N SER A 150 10.65 7.91 -21.28
CA SER A 150 10.66 8.67 -22.54
C SER A 150 11.69 9.81 -22.61
N HIS A 151 12.29 10.22 -21.48
CA HIS A 151 13.19 11.37 -21.40
C HIS A 151 14.59 11.03 -20.87
N CYS A 152 14.77 9.83 -20.32
CA CYS A 152 16.02 9.36 -19.73
C CYS A 152 16.76 8.27 -20.55
N GLY A 153 16.45 8.07 -21.83
CA GLY A 153 17.20 7.12 -22.69
C GLY A 153 18.73 7.27 -22.60
N GLN A 154 19.23 8.51 -22.75
CA GLN A 154 20.67 8.80 -22.62
C GLN A 154 21.25 8.56 -21.22
N LEU A 155 20.42 8.51 -20.17
CA LEU A 155 20.82 8.12 -18.81
C LEU A 155 20.90 6.59 -18.71
N ILE A 156 19.89 5.87 -19.22
CA ILE A 156 19.82 4.41 -19.27
C ILE A 156 21.02 3.84 -20.04
N ASP A 157 21.38 4.45 -21.16
CA ASP A 157 22.56 4.09 -21.94
C ASP A 157 23.89 4.34 -21.19
N GLY A 158 23.93 5.40 -20.36
CA GLY A 158 25.08 5.77 -19.52
C GLY A 158 25.85 7.00 -19.98
N HIS A 159 25.25 7.84 -20.83
CA HIS A 159 25.87 9.03 -21.39
C HIS A 159 25.74 10.27 -20.50
N VAL A 160 24.50 10.73 -20.23
CA VAL A 160 24.27 12.01 -19.52
C VAL A 160 22.86 12.09 -18.91
N CYS A 161 22.77 12.67 -17.71
CA CYS A 161 21.49 13.11 -17.15
C CYS A 161 21.14 14.50 -17.72
N THR A 162 20.20 14.55 -18.67
CA THR A 162 19.72 15.83 -19.21
C THR A 162 18.83 16.54 -18.19
N SER A 163 18.71 17.88 -18.24
CA SER A 163 17.79 18.63 -17.38
C SER A 163 16.33 18.13 -17.49
N ARG A 164 15.91 17.71 -18.70
CA ARG A 164 14.58 17.10 -18.94
C ARG A 164 14.45 15.72 -18.29
N CYS A 165 15.50 14.90 -18.33
CA CYS A 165 15.55 13.63 -17.60
C CYS A 165 15.47 13.85 -16.08
N ASN A 166 16.31 14.72 -15.52
CA ASN A 166 16.32 15.01 -14.09
C ASN A 166 14.95 15.50 -13.60
N ASN A 167 14.32 16.42 -14.35
CA ASN A 167 12.97 16.87 -14.01
C ASN A 167 11.92 15.75 -14.10
N SER A 168 12.08 14.78 -15.00
CA SER A 168 11.19 13.60 -15.07
C SER A 168 11.41 12.66 -13.89
N LEU A 169 12.65 12.52 -13.42
CA LEU A 169 13.02 11.80 -12.20
C LEU A 169 12.44 12.49 -10.95
N ASP A 170 12.55 13.82 -10.86
CA ASP A 170 11.94 14.64 -9.80
C ASP A 170 10.40 14.51 -9.75
N ILE A 171 9.74 14.28 -10.90
CA ILE A 171 8.29 14.07 -10.98
C ILE A 171 7.93 12.64 -10.54
N LEU A 172 8.72 11.64 -10.94
CA LEU A 172 8.54 10.24 -10.54
C LEU A 172 8.75 10.05 -9.03
N TYR A 173 9.83 10.58 -8.46
CA TYR A 173 10.16 10.44 -7.04
C TYR A 173 9.20 11.18 -6.08
N ARG A 174 8.22 11.94 -6.61
CA ARG A 174 7.13 12.58 -5.85
C ARG A 174 5.84 11.75 -5.79
N GLN A 175 5.77 10.61 -6.48
CA GLN A 175 4.59 9.76 -6.48
C GLN A 175 4.69 8.78 -5.31
N ASP A 176 3.67 8.70 -4.44
CA ASP A 176 3.70 7.82 -3.26
C ASP A 176 4.02 6.36 -3.63
N LYS A 177 3.49 5.88 -4.77
CA LYS A 177 3.73 4.54 -5.32
C LYS A 177 5.09 4.34 -5.98
N ALA A 178 5.86 5.41 -6.22
CA ALA A 178 7.24 5.34 -6.68
C ALA A 178 8.26 5.30 -5.54
N THR A 179 7.85 5.46 -4.27
CA THR A 179 8.78 5.41 -3.12
C THR A 179 9.63 4.13 -3.13
N GLN A 180 9.01 2.99 -3.43
CA GLN A 180 9.71 1.70 -3.52
C GLN A 180 10.62 1.57 -4.76
N LEU A 181 10.43 2.36 -5.83
CA LEU A 181 11.36 2.37 -6.99
C LEU A 181 12.72 3.03 -6.67
N ILE A 182 12.82 3.76 -5.55
CA ILE A 182 14.06 4.42 -5.11
C ILE A 182 14.94 3.41 -4.35
N SER A 183 14.33 2.68 -3.41
CA SER A 183 14.98 1.77 -2.46
C SER A 183 14.69 0.28 -2.74
N CYS A 184 14.52 -0.09 -4.01
CA CYS A 184 14.33 -1.49 -4.41
C CYS A 184 15.67 -2.22 -4.64
N THR A 185 15.66 -3.54 -4.42
CA THR A 185 16.76 -4.42 -4.82
C THR A 185 16.58 -4.86 -6.26
N CYS A 186 17.66 -4.80 -7.06
CA CYS A 186 17.71 -5.47 -8.35
C CYS A 186 17.96 -6.97 -8.12
N ASP A 187 16.95 -7.82 -8.35
CA ASP A 187 17.08 -9.28 -8.13
C ASP A 187 17.37 -10.07 -9.43
N GLY A 188 17.29 -9.42 -10.59
CA GLY A 188 17.47 -10.04 -11.90
C GLY A 188 16.17 -10.58 -12.52
N SER A 189 15.01 -10.28 -11.92
CA SER A 189 13.69 -10.50 -12.53
C SER A 189 13.27 -9.36 -13.49
N GLU A 190 14.02 -8.25 -13.50
CA GLU A 190 13.77 -7.09 -14.35
C GLU A 190 14.00 -7.39 -15.84
N ASP A 191 13.25 -6.72 -16.75
CA ASP A 191 13.48 -6.80 -18.20
C ASP A 191 14.55 -5.81 -18.71
N TYR A 192 15.28 -5.16 -17.79
CA TYR A 192 16.37 -4.21 -18.04
C TYR A 192 17.56 -4.43 -17.08
N ASP A 193 18.74 -3.91 -17.45
CA ASP A 193 19.93 -3.92 -16.60
C ASP A 193 19.76 -2.94 -15.42
N CYS A 194 19.14 -3.45 -14.35
CA CYS A 194 18.77 -2.67 -13.17
C CYS A 194 19.99 -2.12 -12.41
N ILE A 195 21.08 -2.88 -12.32
CA ILE A 195 22.32 -2.44 -11.65
C ILE A 195 22.97 -1.29 -12.43
N LYS A 196 23.09 -1.43 -13.76
CA LYS A 196 23.56 -0.33 -14.61
C LYS A 196 22.66 0.90 -14.49
N LEU A 197 21.34 0.71 -14.44
CA LEU A 197 20.40 1.82 -14.33
C LEU A 197 20.55 2.59 -13.02
N ARG A 198 20.50 1.92 -11.85
CA ARG A 198 20.73 2.56 -10.54
C ARG A 198 22.09 3.29 -10.52
N ARG A 199 23.16 2.64 -11.00
CA ARG A 199 24.50 3.23 -11.07
C ARG A 199 24.56 4.48 -11.97
N ASN A 200 23.90 4.45 -13.12
CA ASN A 200 23.87 5.58 -14.04
C ASN A 200 23.11 6.77 -13.43
N THR A 201 21.94 6.53 -12.80
CA THR A 201 21.17 7.57 -12.11
C THR A 201 21.98 8.25 -11.01
N GLU A 202 22.56 7.48 -10.08
CA GLU A 202 23.37 8.03 -8.99
C GLU A 202 24.60 8.81 -9.49
N ARG A 203 25.33 8.27 -10.48
CA ARG A 203 26.55 8.91 -11.00
C ARG A 203 26.25 10.14 -11.85
N LEU A 204 25.25 10.10 -12.72
CA LEU A 204 25.03 11.13 -13.75
C LEU A 204 24.02 12.21 -13.34
N CYS A 205 23.02 11.90 -12.51
CA CYS A 205 22.08 12.90 -11.99
C CYS A 205 22.51 13.45 -10.63
N PHE A 206 23.02 12.60 -9.73
CA PHE A 206 23.33 12.98 -8.34
C PHE A 206 24.83 13.13 -8.03
N ASN A 207 25.72 12.87 -9.00
CA ASN A 207 27.18 12.94 -8.85
C ASN A 207 27.73 12.05 -7.70
N ARG A 208 27.13 10.87 -7.51
CA ARG A 208 27.52 9.88 -6.51
C ARG A 208 28.13 8.65 -7.21
N ASP A 209 29.42 8.41 -6.99
CA ASP A 209 30.07 7.19 -7.47
C ASP A 209 29.78 6.01 -6.54
N VAL A 210 28.73 5.24 -6.87
CA VAL A 210 28.36 4.01 -6.16
C VAL A 210 29.13 2.82 -6.75
N PRO A 211 29.90 2.05 -5.94
CA PRO A 211 30.54 0.81 -6.38
C PRO A 211 29.52 -0.24 -6.84
N TYR A 212 29.83 -0.95 -7.93
CA TYR A 212 28.92 -1.94 -8.53
C TYR A 212 28.39 -2.99 -7.52
N HIS A 213 29.19 -3.35 -6.52
CA HIS A 213 28.79 -4.33 -5.50
C HIS A 213 27.88 -3.76 -4.40
N SER A 214 27.95 -2.47 -4.04
CA SER A 214 27.14 -1.93 -2.93
C SER A 214 25.69 -1.61 -3.32
N ILE A 215 25.36 -1.61 -4.63
CA ILE A 215 24.00 -1.41 -5.15
C ILE A 215 23.02 -2.50 -4.65
N ASN A 216 23.53 -3.63 -4.17
CA ASN A 216 22.75 -4.70 -3.54
C ASN A 216 22.71 -4.60 -1.99
N ASP A 217 23.52 -3.74 -1.36
CA ASP A 217 23.74 -3.68 0.10
C ASP A 217 23.31 -2.33 0.75
N ASP A 218 23.17 -1.24 -0.02
CA ASP A 218 23.19 0.14 0.52
C ASP A 218 21.92 0.58 1.30
N ASP A 219 20.79 -0.12 1.17
CA ASP A 219 19.49 0.25 1.76
C ASP A 219 19.36 -0.04 3.29
N ARG A 220 20.45 0.19 4.04
CA ARG A 220 20.45 0.28 5.52
C ARG A 220 20.72 1.68 6.08
N ASN A 221 21.22 2.64 5.29
CA ASN A 221 21.67 3.93 5.82
C ASN A 221 20.69 5.11 5.62
N GLY A 222 19.67 4.99 4.78
CA GLY A 222 18.72 6.09 4.49
C GLY A 222 18.03 6.68 5.74
N ALA A 223 17.72 5.84 6.74
CA ALA A 223 17.09 6.26 7.99
C ALA A 223 17.94 7.22 8.85
N ARG A 224 19.25 7.34 8.62
CA ARG A 224 20.17 8.07 9.51
C ARG A 224 20.10 9.59 9.37
N SER A 225 19.54 10.13 8.28
CA SER A 225 19.45 11.58 8.06
C SER A 225 18.38 12.26 8.91
N LEU A 226 17.25 11.60 9.19
CA LEU A 226 16.14 12.19 9.96
C LEU A 226 16.42 12.23 11.47
N ALA A 227 17.25 11.30 11.96
CA ALA A 227 17.57 11.20 13.39
C ALA A 227 18.19 12.47 13.97
N MET A 228 18.97 13.25 13.19
CA MET A 228 19.61 14.46 13.70
C MET A 228 18.66 15.68 13.83
N PHE A 229 17.51 15.68 13.16
CA PHE A 229 16.54 16.79 13.24
C PHE A 229 15.56 16.68 14.42
N VAL A 230 15.32 15.48 14.96
CA VAL A 230 14.40 15.29 16.10
C VAL A 230 15.02 15.76 17.42
N TRP A 231 16.34 15.63 17.57
CA TRP A 231 17.05 15.95 18.82
C TRP A 231 17.24 17.45 19.04
N SER A 232 17.38 18.26 17.99
CA SER A 232 17.46 19.73 18.11
C SER A 232 16.15 20.33 18.62
N VAL A 233 15.02 19.99 17.97
CA VAL A 233 13.69 20.46 18.36
C VAL A 233 13.34 20.04 19.80
N SER A 234 13.71 18.83 20.19
CA SER A 234 13.44 18.31 21.54
C SER A 234 14.13 19.10 22.66
N LEU A 235 15.28 19.72 22.38
CA LEU A 235 16.05 20.46 23.38
C LEU A 235 15.47 21.87 23.63
N GLU A 236 15.00 22.55 22.58
CA GLU A 236 14.42 23.90 22.69
C GLU A 236 13.11 23.91 23.49
N TYR A 237 12.24 22.91 23.27
CA TYR A 237 11.00 22.77 24.04
C TYR A 237 11.24 22.52 25.54
N LEU A 238 12.30 21.78 25.91
CA LEU A 238 12.66 21.55 27.30
C LEU A 238 13.13 22.83 28.01
N VAL A 239 13.87 23.70 27.33
CA VAL A 239 14.31 25.00 27.88
C VAL A 239 13.10 25.90 28.15
N LEU A 240 12.13 25.97 27.21
CA LEU A 240 10.90 26.74 27.40
C LEU A 240 10.06 26.22 28.58
N PHE A 241 9.93 24.89 28.73
CA PHE A 241 9.21 24.29 29.86
C PHE A 241 9.87 24.58 31.21
N ALA A 242 11.21 24.52 31.27
CA ALA A 242 11.96 24.83 32.48
C ALA A 242 11.79 26.30 32.90
N LEU A 243 11.87 27.24 31.96
CA LEU A 243 11.67 28.67 32.24
C LEU A 243 10.23 28.99 32.68
N GLY A 244 9.22 28.37 32.06
CA GLY A 244 7.82 28.54 32.45
C GLY A 244 7.54 28.11 33.90
N LEU A 245 8.12 26.98 34.34
CA LEU A 245 7.97 26.48 35.71
C LEU A 245 8.67 27.35 36.77
N VAL A 246 9.75 28.05 36.42
CA VAL A 246 10.41 29.01 37.32
C VAL A 246 9.52 30.22 37.57
N ILE A 247 8.92 30.80 36.52
CA ILE A 247 8.07 32.00 36.62
C ILE A 247 6.85 31.74 37.52
N ILE A 248 6.21 30.57 37.40
CA ILE A 248 5.06 30.18 38.22
C ILE A 248 5.43 30.10 39.71
N ARG A 249 6.63 29.62 40.06
CA ARG A 249 7.12 29.54 41.44
C ARG A 249 7.53 30.88 42.07
N THR A 250 7.65 31.94 41.27
CA THR A 250 7.93 33.31 41.77
C THR A 250 6.67 34.17 41.95
N LEU A 251 5.47 33.62 41.72
CA LEU A 251 4.19 34.33 41.73
C LEU A 251 3.14 33.64 42.64
N SER A 252 3.59 32.86 43.63
CA SER A 252 2.77 32.19 44.66
C SER A 252 3.46 32.21 46.02
#